data_AF-A0A9R1UQN4-F1
#
_entry.id   AF-A0A9R1UQN4-F1
#
_cell.length_a   1.000
_cell.length_b   1.000
_cell.length_c   1.000
_cell.angle_alpha   90.00
_cell.angle_beta   90.00
_cell.angle_gamma   90.00
#
_symmetry.space_group_name_H-M   'P 1'
#
loop_
_entity.id
_entity.type
_entity.pdbx_description
1 polymer ?
#
loop_
_entity_poly.entity_id
_entity_poly.type
_entity_poly.pdbx_seq_one_letter_code
_entity_poly.pdbx_strand_id
1 'polypeptide(L)'
;MARSLTGVLTPYAQMMVQRRMQKSVCWQATQIPQQISSPMPTYVYELFDFKTTCVVDLNGRTCSCGKWSSLGIACGHAITAARDSNMHEIVNLVQFQ
;
A
#
# COMPACT_ATOMS: atom_id res chain seq x y z
N MET A 1 19.64 -6.89 -19.81
CA MET A 1 19.71 -7.82 -18.66
C MET A 1 18.61 -7.45 -17.68
N ALA A 2 17.47 -8.13 -17.72
CA ALA A 2 16.38 -7.89 -16.76
C ALA A 2 16.75 -8.58 -15.45
N ARG A 3 17.03 -7.80 -14.40
CA ARG A 3 17.27 -8.33 -13.04
C ARG A 3 15.93 -8.86 -12.51
N SER A 4 15.75 -10.19 -12.52
CA SER A 4 14.68 -10.84 -11.78
C SER A 4 14.89 -10.60 -10.29
N LEU A 5 14.03 -9.78 -9.68
CA LEU A 5 13.98 -9.47 -8.24
C LEU A 5 13.38 -10.62 -7.41
N THR A 6 13.67 -11.88 -7.76
CA THR A 6 13.05 -13.08 -7.16
C THR A 6 13.66 -13.51 -5.83
N GLY A 7 14.58 -12.74 -5.24
CA GLY A 7 15.34 -13.15 -4.05
C GLY A 7 14.79 -12.70 -2.69
N VAL A 8 13.88 -11.72 -2.62
CA VAL A 8 13.49 -11.08 -1.33
C VAL A 8 12.10 -11.50 -0.87
N LEU A 9 11.18 -11.85 -1.77
CA LEU A 9 9.79 -12.16 -1.44
C LEU A 9 9.49 -13.65 -1.58
N THR A 10 8.75 -14.22 -0.62
CA THR A 10 8.23 -15.57 -0.79
C THR A 10 7.24 -15.60 -1.97
N PRO A 11 7.15 -16.71 -2.73
CA PRO A 11 6.17 -16.84 -3.82
C PRO A 11 4.73 -16.56 -3.36
N TYR A 12 4.42 -16.90 -2.11
CA TYR A 12 3.14 -16.60 -1.48
C TYR A 12 2.90 -15.08 -1.34
N ALA A 13 3.86 -14.34 -0.78
CA ALA A 13 3.75 -12.90 -0.62
C ALA A 13 3.58 -12.21 -1.97
N GLN A 14 4.38 -12.61 -2.97
CA GLN A 14 4.28 -12.10 -4.34
C GLN A 14 2.91 -12.38 -4.95
N MET A 15 2.41 -13.62 -4.87
CA MET A 15 1.07 -13.99 -5.35
C MET A 15 -0.02 -13.15 -4.69
N MET A 16 0.05 -12.95 -3.37
CA MET A 16 -0.94 -12.20 -2.61
C MET A 16 -0.96 -10.72 -3.00
N VAL A 17 0.20 -10.09 -3.15
CA VAL A 17 0.28 -8.69 -3.62
C VAL A 17 -0.29 -8.57 -5.02
N GLN A 18 0.09 -9.45 -5.95
CA GLN A 18 -0.42 -9.44 -7.33
C GLN A 18 -1.95 -9.58 -7.40
N ARG A 19 -2.53 -10.52 -6.65
CA ARG A 19 -4.00 -10.67 -6.58
C ARG A 19 -4.69 -9.41 -6.05
N ARG A 20 -4.10 -8.76 -5.05
CA ARG A 20 -4.65 -7.53 -4.46
C ARG A 20 -4.51 -6.34 -5.41
N MET A 21 -3.40 -6.23 -6.15
CA MET A 21 -3.21 -5.24 -7.22
C MET A 21 -4.26 -5.37 -8.31
N GLN A 22 -4.53 -6.60 -8.79
CA GLN A 22 -5.55 -6.84 -9.81
C GLN A 22 -6.94 -6.43 -9.31
N LYS A 23 -7.28 -6.78 -8.06
CA LYS A 23 -8.57 -6.42 -7.46
C LYS A 23 -8.75 -4.91 -7.31
N SER A 24 -7.68 -4.17 -7.00
CA SER A 24 -7.75 -2.73 -6.74
C SER A 24 -7.31 -1.87 -7.93
N VAL A 25 -7.23 -2.45 -9.14
CA VAL A 25 -6.75 -1.75 -10.33
C VAL A 25 -7.56 -0.49 -10.64
N CYS A 26 -8.90 -0.57 -10.51
CA CYS A 26 -9.83 0.53 -10.77
C CYS A 26 -10.10 1.41 -9.53
N TRP A 27 -9.48 1.13 -8.39
CA TRP A 27 -9.65 1.95 -7.19
C TRP A 27 -8.84 3.23 -7.33
N GLN A 28 -9.36 4.29 -6.73
CA GLN A 28 -8.70 5.60 -6.67
C GLN A 28 -8.41 5.92 -5.21
N ALA A 29 -7.24 6.51 -4.96
CA ALA A 29 -6.91 7.06 -3.65
C ALA A 29 -6.94 8.59 -3.71
N THR A 30 -7.44 9.20 -2.65
CA THR A 30 -7.37 10.64 -2.47
C THR A 30 -6.30 10.93 -1.45
N GLN A 31 -5.23 11.61 -1.84
CA GLN A 31 -4.22 12.05 -0.90
C GLN A 31 -4.82 13.10 0.05
N ILE A 32 -4.66 12.90 1.36
CA ILE A 32 -5.13 13.88 2.34
C ILE A 32 -4.14 15.07 2.33
N PRO A 33 -4.58 16.29 1.98
CA PRO A 33 -3.69 17.45 1.98
C PRO A 33 -3.15 17.68 3.39
N GLN A 34 -1.83 17.83 3.50
CA GLN A 34 -1.23 18.16 4.78
C GLN A 34 -1.57 19.60 5.17
N GLN A 35 -1.85 19.79 6.45
CA GLN A 35 -1.80 21.12 7.07
C GLN A 35 -0.35 21.62 7.02
N ILE A 36 -0.19 22.90 6.68
CA ILE A 36 1.09 23.59 6.32
C ILE A 36 2.14 23.51 7.46
N SER A 37 1.75 23.08 8.65
CA SER A 37 2.56 23.09 9.88
C SER A 37 3.34 21.80 10.16
N SER A 38 3.22 20.74 9.34
CA SER A 38 4.00 19.50 9.55
C SER A 38 5.35 19.57 8.82
N PRO A 39 6.49 19.43 9.50
CA PRO A 39 7.83 19.46 8.87
C PRO A 39 8.16 18.21 8.05
N MET A 40 7.30 17.18 8.07
CA MET A 40 7.52 15.92 7.35
C MET A 40 6.36 15.61 6.39
N PRO A 41 6.65 15.17 5.16
CA PRO A 41 5.63 14.70 4.24
C PRO A 41 4.97 13.43 4.79
N THR A 42 3.69 13.51 5.11
CA THR A 42 2.86 12.35 5.49
C THR A 42 2.16 11.86 4.23
N TYR A 43 2.56 10.68 3.77
CA TYR A 43 1.91 9.98 2.66
C TYR A 43 0.65 9.28 3.15
N VAL A 44 -0.34 10.09 3.52
CA VAL A 44 -1.64 9.63 4.03
C VAL A 44 -2.68 9.76 2.94
N TYR A 45 -3.37 8.66 2.70
CA TYR A 45 -4.37 8.53 1.65
C TYR A 45 -5.69 8.06 2.25
N GLU A 46 -6.78 8.61 1.76
CA GLU A 46 -8.12 8.14 2.02
C GLU A 46 -8.63 7.34 0.81
N LEU A 47 -9.20 6.17 1.08
CA LEU A 47 -9.82 5.32 0.07
C LEU A 47 -11.24 5.00 0.47
N PHE A 48 -12.15 5.10 -0.48
CA PHE A 48 -13.52 4.65 -0.30
C PHE A 48 -13.65 3.25 -0.90
N ASP A 49 -13.74 2.23 -0.03
CA ASP A 49 -14.23 0.92 -0.44
C ASP A 49 -15.75 0.88 -0.29
N PHE A 50 -16.43 -0.01 -1.04
CA PHE A 50 -17.89 -0.10 -1.14
C PHE A 50 -18.69 -0.09 0.18
N LYS A 51 -18.04 -0.21 1.34
CA LYS A 51 -18.68 -0.17 2.66
C LYS A 51 -18.06 0.82 3.63
N THR A 52 -16.79 1.20 3.45
CA THR A 52 -16.02 1.94 4.44
C THR A 52 -14.95 2.82 3.83
N THR A 53 -14.77 3.98 4.45
CA THR A 53 -13.59 4.81 4.24
C THR A 53 -12.40 4.24 4.99
N CYS A 54 -11.31 3.97 4.28
CA CYS A 54 -10.05 3.49 4.83
C CYS A 54 -8.99 4.58 4.74
N VAL A 55 -8.25 4.76 5.83
CA VAL A 55 -7.07 5.63 5.87
C VAL A 55 -5.83 4.76 5.77
N VAL A 56 -4.94 5.10 4.85
CA VAL A 56 -3.66 4.46 4.63
C VAL A 56 -2.57 5.45 5.02
N ASP A 57 -1.64 5.02 5.86
CA ASP A 57 -0.38 5.72 6.10
C ASP A 57 0.74 4.86 5.52
N LEU A 58 1.31 5.32 4.39
CA LEU A 58 2.37 4.60 3.71
C LEU A 58 3.71 4.65 4.47
N ASN A 59 3.97 5.71 5.24
CA ASN A 59 5.19 5.82 6.06
C ASN A 59 5.10 4.86 7.25
N GLY A 60 3.96 4.88 7.94
CA GLY A 60 3.67 3.94 9.02
C GLY A 60 3.45 2.50 8.53
N ARG A 61 3.32 2.30 7.20
CA ARG A 61 2.95 1.02 6.56
C ARG A 61 1.69 0.42 7.22
N THR A 62 0.70 1.28 7.44
CA THR A 62 -0.55 0.89 8.07
C THR A 62 -1.75 1.23 7.21
N CYS A 63 -2.84 0.51 7.45
CA CYS A 63 -4.14 0.84 6.91
C CYS A 63 -5.19 0.57 7.97
N SER A 64 -6.19 1.45 8.10
CA SER A 64 -7.27 1.32 9.09
C SER A 64 -8.09 0.03 8.95
N CYS A 65 -8.04 -0.65 7.80
CA CYS A 65 -8.62 -1.99 7.64
C CYS A 65 -7.86 -3.11 8.40
N GLY A 66 -6.71 -2.80 9.03
CA GLY A 66 -5.90 -3.70 9.86
C GLY A 66 -5.10 -4.77 9.11
N LYS A 67 -5.43 -5.07 7.85
CA LYS A 67 -4.82 -6.18 7.10
C LYS A 67 -3.32 -6.05 6.89
N TRP A 68 -2.79 -4.82 6.74
CA TRP A 68 -1.36 -4.62 6.51
C TRP A 68 -0.56 -5.00 7.75
N SER A 69 -0.89 -4.42 8.91
CA SER A 69 -0.20 -4.71 10.17
C SER A 69 -0.39 -6.16 10.63
N SER A 70 -1.56 -6.76 10.40
CA SER A 70 -1.82 -8.15 10.79
C SER A 70 -1.09 -9.20 9.94
N LEU A 71 -0.92 -8.95 8.63
CA LEU A 71 -0.38 -9.95 7.71
C LEU A 71 1.05 -9.65 7.25
N GLY A 72 1.58 -8.47 7.57
CA GLY A 72 2.83 -7.97 7.01
C GLY A 72 2.77 -7.76 5.49
N ILE A 73 1.58 -7.81 4.87
CA ILE A 73 1.40 -7.66 3.41
C ILE A 73 0.34 -6.59 3.17
N ALA A 74 0.68 -5.59 2.36
CA ALA A 74 -0.19 -4.47 2.01
C ALA A 74 -1.55 -4.94 1.48
N CYS A 75 -2.61 -4.35 2.01
CA CYS A 75 -3.97 -4.57 1.53
C CYS A 75 -4.23 -3.89 0.18
N GLY A 76 -5.38 -4.14 -0.43
CA GLY A 76 -5.76 -3.45 -1.68
C GLY A 76 -5.74 -1.92 -1.55
N HIS A 77 -6.17 -1.38 -0.39
CA HIS A 77 -6.16 0.06 -0.12
C HIS A 77 -4.74 0.63 -0.14
N ALA A 78 -3.84 -0.03 0.60
CA ALA A 78 -2.43 0.33 0.67
C ALA A 78 -1.73 0.28 -0.68
N ILE A 79 -2.04 -0.75 -1.48
CA ILE A 79 -1.50 -0.90 -2.84
C ILE A 79 -1.97 0.24 -3.74
N THR A 80 -3.25 0.62 -3.64
CA THR A 80 -3.79 1.74 -4.43
C THR A 80 -3.17 3.07 -4.01
N ALA A 81 -3.04 3.35 -2.72
CA ALA A 81 -2.33 4.53 -2.22
C ALA A 81 -0.86 4.57 -2.69
N ALA A 82 -0.15 3.44 -2.62
CA ALA A 82 1.24 3.32 -3.07
C ALA A 82 1.41 3.58 -4.58
N ARG A 83 0.41 3.20 -5.37
CA ARG A 83 0.34 3.48 -6.81
C ARG A 83 0.30 4.98 -7.11
N ASP A 84 -0.43 5.74 -6.29
CA ASP A 84 -0.57 7.19 -6.44
C ASP A 84 0.61 7.96 -5.80
N SER A 85 1.39 7.31 -4.93
CA SER A 85 2.50 7.92 -4.18
C SER A 85 3.90 7.66 -4.78
N ASN A 86 3.98 7.21 -6.04
CA ASN A 86 5.23 6.79 -6.70
C ASN A 86 5.97 5.61 -6.00
N MET A 87 5.30 4.87 -5.10
CA MET A 87 5.83 3.65 -4.45
C MET A 87 5.51 2.41 -5.31
N HIS A 88 6.25 2.24 -6.41
CA HIS A 88 5.98 1.19 -7.39
C HIS A 88 6.60 -0.18 -7.06
N GLU A 89 7.55 -0.24 -6.13
CA GLU A 89 8.24 -1.50 -5.84
C GLU A 89 7.45 -2.39 -4.88
N ILE A 90 7.17 -3.63 -5.31
CA ILE A 90 6.46 -4.65 -4.54
C ILE A 90 7.13 -4.93 -3.18
N VAL A 91 8.45 -4.77 -3.08
CA VAL A 91 9.19 -4.97 -1.83
C VAL A 91 8.75 -4.00 -0.73
N ASN A 92 8.26 -2.81 -1.10
CA ASN A 92 7.76 -1.83 -0.14
C ASN A 92 6.34 -2.14 0.36
N LEU A 93 5.66 -3.10 -0.29
CA LEU A 93 4.32 -3.56 0.06
C LEU A 93 4.32 -4.76 1.01
N VAL A 94 5.51 -5.19 1.47
CA VAL A 94 5.67 -6.30 2.40
C VAL A 94 6.57 -5.87 3.55
N GLN A 95 6.25 -6.31 4.76
CA GLN A 95 7.03 -6.15 5.98
C GLN A 95 7.58 -7.52 6.35
N PHE A 96 8.90 -7.64 6.43
CA PHE A 96 9.57 -8.76 7.06
C PHE A 96 9.71 -8.42 8.54
N GLN A 97 9.18 -9.28 9.41
CA GLN A 97 9.46 -9.25 10.85
C GLN A 97 10.73 -10.04 11.13
#